data_AF-A0A146L6Q9-F1
#
_entry.id   AF-A0A146L6Q9-F1
#
_cell.length_a   1.000
_cell.length_b   1.000
_cell.length_c   1.000
_cell.angle_alpha   90.00
_cell.angle_beta   90.00
_cell.angle_gamma   90.00
#
_symmetry.space_group_name_H-M   'P 1'
#
loop_
_entity.id
_entity.type
_entity.pdbx_description
1 polymer ?
#
loop_
_entity_poly.entity_id
_entity_poly.type
_entity_poly.pdbx_seq_one_letter_code
_entity_poly.pdbx_strand_id
1 'polypeptide(L)'
;MSQPKFFVDCDNSDPVEVFNAWTKKYPNIAVAAAAIQALTSVIRTSTATTVMGLQIQLKESIERIQRSRPMSISLTAGCQLFERHVTRTSLECSFDDCKRKLIERGEGFAALSLAAE
;
A
#
# COMPACT_ATOMS: atom_id res chain seq x y z
N MET A 1 -16.31 20.13 -4.53
CA MET A 1 -15.75 19.28 -3.45
C MET A 1 -14.48 18.65 -3.97
N SER A 2 -13.34 19.32 -3.77
CA SER A 2 -12.05 18.83 -4.22
C SER A 2 -11.47 17.91 -3.15
N GLN A 3 -11.52 16.60 -3.39
CA GLN A 3 -10.73 15.67 -2.60
C GLN A 3 -9.25 16.03 -2.79
N PRO A 4 -8.44 16.15 -1.72
CA PRO A 4 -7.03 16.38 -1.87
C PRO A 4 -6.44 15.16 -2.58
N LYS A 5 -5.89 15.37 -3.77
CA LYS A 5 -5.08 14.37 -4.47
C LYS A 5 -3.86 14.09 -3.59
N PHE A 6 -3.98 13.06 -2.76
CA PHE A 6 -2.93 12.42 -1.97
C PHE A 6 -1.90 11.70 -2.86
N PHE A 7 -1.66 12.22 -4.07
CA PHE A 7 -0.83 11.59 -5.06
C PHE A 7 0.59 12.12 -4.87
N VAL A 8 1.46 11.27 -4.35
CA VAL A 8 2.88 11.35 -4.67
C VAL A 8 3.00 10.81 -6.09
N ASP A 9 3.31 11.69 -7.05
CA ASP A 9 3.55 11.34 -8.46
C ASP A 9 4.77 10.42 -8.55
N CYS A 10 4.54 9.12 -8.37
CA CYS A 10 5.56 8.09 -8.47
C CYS A 10 5.26 7.17 -9.63
N ASP A 11 5.54 7.69 -10.83
CA ASP A 11 5.83 6.86 -11.99
C ASP A 11 7.16 6.14 -11.70
N ASN A 12 7.10 4.86 -11.34
CA ASN A 12 8.26 3.99 -11.10
C ASN A 12 9.18 4.34 -9.91
N SER A 13 8.64 4.79 -8.77
CA SER A 13 9.46 5.05 -7.58
C SER A 13 9.43 3.89 -6.59
N ASP A 14 10.57 3.67 -5.94
CA ASP A 14 10.80 2.60 -5.00
C ASP A 14 9.79 2.62 -3.83
N PRO A 15 9.25 1.47 -3.36
CA PRO A 15 8.32 1.45 -2.24
C PRO A 15 8.91 2.07 -0.95
N VAL A 16 10.23 1.98 -0.75
CA VAL A 16 10.91 2.61 0.39
C VAL A 16 10.97 4.13 0.21
N GLU A 17 11.23 4.62 -1.01
CA GLU A 17 11.24 6.05 -1.31
C GLU A 17 9.86 6.67 -1.13
N VAL A 18 8.81 6.00 -1.62
CA VAL A 18 7.42 6.43 -1.42
C VAL A 18 7.10 6.49 0.08
N PHE A 19 7.41 5.43 0.82
CA PHE A 19 7.21 5.39 2.27
C PHE A 19 7.95 6.54 3.01
N ASN A 20 9.21 6.78 2.66
CA ASN A 20 10.01 7.85 3.24
C ASN A 20 9.47 9.24 2.86
N ALA A 21 9.00 9.43 1.63
CA ALA A 21 8.37 10.67 1.19
C ALA A 21 7.09 10.95 2.00
N TRP A 22 6.26 9.94 2.25
CA TRP A 22 5.05 10.06 3.06
C TRP A 22 5.35 10.43 4.51
N THR A 23 6.29 9.72 5.14
CA THR A 23 6.69 10.02 6.53
C THR A 23 7.41 11.36 6.68
N LYS A 24 8.10 11.84 5.63
CA LYS A 24 8.71 13.18 5.61
C LYS A 24 7.68 14.29 5.39
N LYS A 25 6.71 14.06 4.50
CA LYS A 25 5.67 15.04 4.14
C LYS A 25 4.65 15.22 5.26
N TYR A 26 4.34 14.14 5.99
CA TYR A 26 3.38 14.13 7.08
C TYR A 26 4.05 13.55 8.34
N PRO A 27 4.64 14.36 9.22
CA PRO A 27 5.40 13.86 10.37
C PRO A 27 4.56 13.09 11.39
N ASN A 28 3.23 13.34 11.43
CA ASN A 28 2.31 12.66 12.34
C ASN A 28 1.60 11.44 11.72
N ILE A 29 1.82 11.17 10.42
CA ILE A 29 1.14 10.06 9.77
C ILE A 29 1.50 8.74 10.48
N ALA A 30 0.47 7.93 10.74
CA ALA A 30 0.70 6.58 11.23
C ALA A 30 1.64 5.82 10.27
N VAL A 31 2.68 5.18 10.82
CA VAL A 31 3.63 4.37 10.04
C VAL A 31 2.90 3.34 9.16
N ALA A 32 1.79 2.81 9.67
CA ALA A 32 0.91 1.91 8.93
C ALA A 32 0.29 2.53 7.68
N ALA A 33 -0.18 3.78 7.80
CA ALA A 33 -0.80 4.50 6.68
C ALA A 33 0.23 4.86 5.61
N ALA A 34 1.43 5.28 6.01
CA ALA A 34 2.53 5.51 5.07
C ALA A 34 2.94 4.22 4.34
N ALA A 35 3.00 3.09 5.05
CA ALA A 35 3.31 1.78 4.45
C ALA A 35 2.22 1.36 3.46
N ILE A 36 0.94 1.51 3.82
CA ILE A 36 -0.18 1.19 2.92
C ILE A 36 -0.16 2.08 1.67
N GLN A 37 0.23 3.35 1.76
CA GLN A 37 0.38 4.21 0.59
C GLN A 37 1.51 3.78 -0.35
N ALA A 38 2.63 3.35 0.21
CA ALA A 38 3.71 2.76 -0.58
C ALA A 38 3.27 1.49 -1.31
N LEU A 39 2.60 0.57 -0.61
CA LEU A 39 2.08 -0.67 -1.21
C LEU A 39 0.99 -0.39 -2.25
N THR A 40 0.13 0.59 -2.02
CA THR A 40 -0.89 1.01 -2.99
C THR A 40 -0.26 1.53 -4.28
N SER A 41 0.85 2.24 -4.17
CA SER A 41 1.61 2.72 -5.32
C SER A 41 2.21 1.55 -6.11
N VAL A 42 2.74 0.52 -5.42
CA VAL A 42 3.22 -0.72 -6.06
C VAL A 42 2.10 -1.45 -6.79
N ILE A 43 0.90 -1.55 -6.21
CA ILE A 43 -0.24 -2.18 -6.88
C ILE A 43 -0.60 -1.40 -8.16
N ARG A 44 -0.59 -0.07 -8.09
CA ARG A 44 -0.91 0.80 -9.23
C ARG A 44 0.07 0.61 -10.39
N THR A 45 1.37 0.62 -10.09
CA THR A 45 2.44 0.50 -11.10
C THR A 45 2.78 -0.94 -11.47
N SER A 46 2.22 -1.93 -10.76
CA SER A 46 2.44 -3.36 -11.04
C SER A 46 1.97 -3.73 -12.45
N THR A 47 2.88 -4.33 -13.21
CA THR A 47 2.64 -4.95 -14.51
C THR A 47 2.26 -6.43 -14.40
N ALA A 48 2.10 -6.95 -13.17
CA ALA A 48 1.64 -8.32 -12.98
C ALA A 48 0.25 -8.50 -13.62
N THR A 49 0.04 -9.64 -14.27
CA THR A 49 -1.26 -10.04 -14.85
C THR A 49 -1.96 -11.10 -14.01
N THR A 50 -1.29 -11.58 -12.96
CA THR A 50 -1.77 -12.61 -12.05
C THR A 50 -1.70 -12.10 -10.62
N VAL A 51 -2.64 -12.54 -9.78
CA VAL A 51 -2.62 -12.20 -8.35
C VAL A 51 -1.38 -12.74 -7.69
N MET A 52 -0.92 -13.94 -8.05
CA MET A 52 0.32 -14.50 -7.51
C MET A 52 1.52 -13.57 -7.78
N GLY A 53 1.64 -13.03 -9.00
CA GLY A 53 2.69 -12.06 -9.34
C GLY A 53 2.58 -10.78 -8.53
N LEU A 54 1.36 -10.24 -8.37
CA LEU A 54 1.10 -9.06 -7.55
C LEU A 54 1.45 -9.29 -6.07
N GLN A 55 1.17 -10.48 -5.54
CA GLN A 55 1.48 -10.84 -4.16
C GLN A 55 2.97 -10.94 -3.90
N ILE A 56 3.73 -11.52 -4.85
CA ILE A 56 5.19 -11.58 -4.75
C ILE A 56 5.75 -10.15 -4.68
N GLN A 57 5.32 -9.26 -5.58
CA GLN A 57 5.77 -7.86 -5.58
C GLN A 57 5.40 -7.10 -4.29
N LEU A 58 4.19 -7.33 -3.76
CA LEU A 58 3.75 -6.75 -2.50
C LEU A 58 4.61 -7.24 -1.33
N LYS A 59 4.85 -8.55 -1.24
CA LYS A 59 5.67 -9.14 -0.18
C LYS A 59 7.10 -8.62 -0.20
N GLU A 60 7.72 -8.59 -1.38
CA GLU A 60 9.06 -8.01 -1.55
C GLU A 60 9.09 -6.55 -1.11
N SER A 61 8.07 -5.77 -1.45
CA SER A 61 7.96 -4.37 -1.05
C SER A 61 7.81 -4.21 0.47
N ILE A 62 6.99 -5.04 1.11
CA ILE A 62 6.83 -5.08 2.56
C ILE A 62 8.17 -5.37 3.24
N GLU A 63 8.89 -6.41 2.80
CA GLU A 63 10.19 -6.78 3.37
C GLU A 63 11.24 -5.67 3.19
N ARG A 64 11.20 -4.94 2.08
CA ARG A 64 12.09 -3.79 1.83
C ARG A 64 11.77 -2.61 2.75
N ILE A 65 10.49 -2.30 2.94
CA ILE A 65 10.05 -1.28 3.89
C ILE A 65 10.47 -1.67 5.32
N GLN A 66 10.27 -2.93 5.74
CA GLN A 66 10.71 -3.44 7.06
C GLN A 66 12.21 -3.33 7.27
N ARG A 67 13.01 -3.61 6.24
CA ARG A 67 14.46 -3.45 6.30
C ARG A 67 14.88 -1.98 6.41
N SER A 68 14.16 -1.07 5.75
CA SER A 68 14.43 0.37 5.82
C SER A 68 14.05 0.99 7.17
N ARG A 69 12.99 0.47 7.80
CA ARG A 69 12.52 0.92 9.12
C ARG A 69 11.83 -0.22 9.84
N PRO A 70 12.21 -0.55 11.08
CA PRO A 70 11.54 -1.60 11.84
C PRO A 70 10.06 -1.25 12.02
N MET A 71 9.19 -2.00 11.34
CA MET A 71 7.75 -1.89 11.51
C MET A 71 7.35 -2.51 12.84
N SER A 72 6.35 -1.93 13.52
CA SER A 72 5.82 -2.52 14.74
C SER A 72 5.21 -3.91 14.45
N ILE A 73 5.22 -4.79 15.44
CA ILE A 73 4.66 -6.16 15.33
C ILE A 73 3.22 -6.12 14.80
N SER A 74 2.41 -5.14 15.24
CA SER A 74 1.03 -4.93 14.78
C SER A 74 0.94 -4.58 13.29
N LEU A 75 1.91 -3.83 12.75
CA LEU A 75 1.93 -3.45 11.34
C LEU A 75 2.36 -4.62 10.45
N THR A 76 3.33 -5.42 10.88
CA THR A 76 3.69 -6.67 10.21
C THR A 76 2.50 -7.63 10.17
N ALA A 77 1.78 -7.77 11.29
CA ALA A 77 0.55 -8.56 11.33
C ALA A 77 -0.53 -7.99 10.40
N GLY A 78 -0.70 -6.66 10.33
CA GLY A 78 -1.62 -6.00 9.42
C GLY A 78 -1.30 -6.24 7.94
N CYS A 79 -0.02 -6.23 7.56
CA CYS A 79 0.42 -6.54 6.20
C CYS A 79 0.14 -8.01 5.84
N GLN A 80 0.40 -8.96 6.75
CA GLN A 80 0.08 -10.38 6.53
C GLN A 80 -1.43 -10.62 6.40
N LEU A 81 -2.25 -9.91 7.18
CA LEU A 81 -3.70 -9.95 7.04
C LEU A 81 -4.17 -9.37 5.70
N PHE A 82 -3.53 -8.29 5.24
CA PHE A 82 -3.80 -7.69 3.94
C PHE A 82 -3.42 -8.64 2.79
N GLU A 83 -2.25 -9.28 2.84
CA GLU A 83 -1.86 -10.33 1.88
C GLU A 83 -2.90 -11.43 1.79
N ARG A 84 -3.38 -11.93 2.94
CA ARG A 84 -4.43 -12.96 3.01
C ARG A 84 -5.75 -12.48 2.41
N HIS A 85 -6.12 -11.22 2.64
CA HIS A 85 -7.31 -10.61 2.06
C HIS A 85 -7.20 -10.49 0.53
N VAL A 86 -6.03 -10.12 0.01
CA VAL A 86 -5.72 -10.08 -1.43
C VAL A 86 -5.85 -11.48 -2.04
N THR A 87 -5.26 -12.52 -1.41
CA THR A 87 -5.35 -13.92 -1.90
C THR A 87 -6.80 -14.36 -2.03
N ARG A 88 -7.61 -14.05 -1.02
CA ARG A 88 -9.00 -14.49 -0.97
C ARG A 88 -9.86 -13.72 -1.98
N THR A 89 -9.67 -12.41 -2.09
CA THR A 89 -10.42 -11.56 -3.03
C THR A 89 -10.13 -11.94 -4.48
N SER A 90 -8.91 -12.39 -4.77
CA SER A 90 -8.53 -12.90 -6.10
C SER A 90 -9.32 -14.12 -6.57
N LEU A 91 -9.82 -14.94 -5.65
CA LEU A 91 -10.60 -16.13 -6.00
C LEU A 91 -12.06 -15.76 -6.32
N GLU A 92 -12.47 -14.55 -5.96
CA GLU A 92 -13.86 -14.07 -6.05
C GLU A 92 -14.08 -13.05 -7.18
N CYS A 93 -13.02 -12.56 -7.86
CA CYS A 93 -13.15 -11.58 -8.94
C CYS A 93 -12.03 -11.65 -9.99
N SER A 94 -12.24 -10.98 -11.12
CA SER A 94 -11.21 -10.79 -12.15
C SER A 94 -9.99 -10.06 -11.56
N PHE A 95 -8.80 -10.33 -12.08
CA PHE A 95 -7.56 -9.67 -11.61
C PHE A 95 -7.69 -8.14 -11.60
N ASP A 96 -8.31 -7.58 -12.64
CA ASP A 96 -8.52 -6.15 -12.81
C ASP A 96 -9.47 -5.56 -11.74
N ASP A 97 -10.58 -6.25 -11.46
CA ASP A 97 -11.50 -5.87 -10.38
C ASP A 97 -10.86 -5.96 -8.99
N CYS A 98 -10.04 -6.99 -8.77
CA CYS A 98 -9.29 -7.16 -7.53
C CYS A 98 -8.30 -6.00 -7.36
N LYS A 99 -7.52 -5.70 -8.40
CA LYS A 99 -6.54 -4.61 -8.43
C LYS A 99 -7.19 -3.26 -8.14
N ARG A 100 -8.30 -2.95 -8.81
CA ARG A 100 -9.06 -1.71 -8.61
C ARG A 100 -9.55 -1.57 -7.16
N LYS A 101 -10.18 -2.62 -6.61
CA LYS A 101 -10.70 -2.61 -5.23
C LYS A 101 -9.58 -2.41 -4.20
N LEU A 102 -8.40 -2.98 -4.43
CA LEU A 102 -7.26 -2.82 -3.52
C LEU A 102 -6.72 -1.39 -3.53
N ILE A 103 -6.68 -0.74 -4.69
CA ILE A 103 -6.27 0.66 -4.82
C ILE A 103 -7.27 1.56 -4.08
N GLU A 104 -8.58 1.42 -4.36
CA GLU A 104 -9.63 2.20 -3.71
C GLU A 104 -9.56 2.09 -2.17
N ARG A 105 -9.31 0.87 -1.65
CA ARG A 105 -9.20 0.64 -0.21
C ARG A 105 -7.90 1.18 0.40
N GLY A 106 -6.77 1.06 -0.30
CA GLY A 106 -5.49 1.59 0.16
C GLY A 106 -5.50 3.12 0.26
N GLU A 107 -6.14 3.79 -0.72
CA GLU A 107 -6.32 5.25 -0.72
C GLU A 107 -7.26 5.70 0.41
N GLY A 108 -8.36 4.97 0.65
CA GLY A 108 -9.27 5.24 1.76
C GLY A 108 -8.62 5.14 3.15
N PHE A 109 -7.70 4.19 3.34
CA PHE A 109 -7.03 4.00 4.62
C PHE A 109 -6.13 5.20 5.02
N ALA A 110 -5.43 5.79 4.06
CA ALA A 110 -4.59 6.95 4.33
C ALA A 110 -5.40 8.23 4.55
N ALA A 111 -6.49 8.41 3.80
CA ALA A 111 -7.40 9.52 4.02
C ALA A 111 -7.99 9.49 5.44
N LEU A 112 -8.38 8.31 5.94
CA LEU A 112 -8.86 8.15 7.32
C LEU A 112 -7.78 8.42 8.36
N SER A 113 -6.55 7.98 8.10
CA SER A 113 -5.43 8.20 9.03
C SER A 113 -5.01 9.67 9.14
N LEU A 114 -5.19 10.45 8.06
CA LEU A 114 -4.87 11.87 8.02
C LEU A 114 -6.04 12.76 8.48
N ALA A 115 -7.27 12.23 8.44
CA ALA A 115 -8.47 12.91 8.95
C ALA A 115 -8.75 12.61 10.44
N ALA A 116 -8.00 11.69 11.05
CA ALA A 116 -8.13 11.35 12.47
C ALA A 116 -7.34 12.28 13.41
N GLU A 117 -6.80 13.39 12.89
CA GLU A 117 -6.14 14.47 13.63
C GLU A 117 -6.99 15.75 13.65
#